data_AF-A0A7C6CCN4-F1
#
_entry.id   AF-A0A7C6CCN4-F1
#
_cell.length_a   1.000
_cell.length_b   1.000
_cell.length_c   1.000
_cell.angle_alpha   90.00
_cell.angle_beta   90.00
_cell.angle_gamma   90.00
#
_symmetry.space_group_name_H-M   'P 1'
#
loop_
_entity.id
_entity.type
_entity.pdbx_description
1 polymer ?
#
loop_
_entity_poly.entity_id
_entity_poly.type
_entity_poly.pdbx_seq_one_letter_code
_entity_poly.pdbx_strand_id
1 'polypeptide(L)'
;MKKIYILSIILFGLVFYFARTKAIDCVDLRLDDEIGVVFINKSLILVLGEEENTLLTLDKEEDMSNLSKFKYDDLNVLMLKEYNIDIDYDKKIIFDYDLDIGDIEYSRRDGVIYITYEDTNMCIYMGDSYNISDCQFVYFYETKVNNILVNDYQEIIFHHYRNALPNSFLEEAYKKLVDTYQIRDDELAILKIGEEDYDFIVIGNN
;
A
#
# COMPACT_ATOMS: atom_id res chain seq x y z
N MET A 1 -7.40 53.82 -16.31
CA MET A 1 -8.05 52.57 -16.76
C MET A 1 -7.07 51.42 -17.06
N LYS A 2 -5.88 51.63 -17.63
CA LYS A 2 -4.89 50.55 -17.90
C LYS A 2 -4.37 49.78 -16.66
N LYS A 3 -4.24 50.43 -15.49
CA LYS A 3 -3.71 49.78 -14.26
C LYS A 3 -4.68 48.76 -13.63
N ILE A 4 -5.99 48.91 -13.84
CA ILE A 4 -7.00 48.01 -13.26
C ILE A 4 -7.04 46.69 -14.03
N TYR A 5 -6.91 46.73 -15.36
CA TYR A 5 -6.87 45.53 -16.21
C TYR A 5 -5.65 44.63 -15.95
N ILE A 6 -4.50 45.21 -15.63
CA ILE A 6 -3.29 44.43 -15.32
C ILE A 6 -3.47 43.69 -13.98
N LEU A 7 -4.12 44.33 -13.00
CA LEU A 7 -4.37 43.70 -11.70
C LEU A 7 -5.34 42.51 -11.80
N SER A 8 -6.39 42.62 -12.61
CA SER A 8 -7.35 41.52 -12.81
C SER A 8 -6.77 40.37 -13.62
N ILE A 9 -5.86 40.61 -14.58
CA ILE A 9 -5.17 39.54 -15.32
C ILE A 9 -4.20 38.78 -14.39
N ILE A 10 -3.47 39.48 -13.52
CA ILE A 10 -2.57 38.85 -12.54
C ILE A 10 -3.36 38.05 -11.51
N LEU A 11 -4.50 38.56 -11.03
CA LEU A 11 -5.35 37.85 -10.09
C LEU A 11 -5.95 36.59 -10.71
N PHE A 12 -6.40 36.66 -11.97
CA PHE A 12 -6.93 35.49 -12.69
C PHE A 12 -5.84 34.45 -12.98
N GLY A 13 -4.62 34.89 -13.33
CA GLY A 13 -3.46 34.02 -13.52
C GLY A 13 -3.01 33.33 -12.23
N LEU A 14 -3.04 34.03 -11.09
CA LEU A 14 -2.77 33.45 -9.77
C LEU A 14 -3.86 32.46 -9.35
N VAL A 15 -5.14 32.78 -9.54
CA VAL A 15 -6.25 31.86 -9.26
C VAL A 15 -6.15 30.61 -10.14
N PHE A 16 -5.79 30.74 -11.42
CA PHE A 16 -5.56 29.60 -12.31
C PHE A 16 -4.33 28.78 -11.91
N TYR A 17 -3.26 29.42 -11.45
CA TYR A 17 -2.05 28.75 -10.98
C TYR A 17 -2.30 27.99 -9.66
N PHE A 18 -3.06 28.59 -8.73
CA PHE A 18 -3.52 27.93 -7.49
C PHE A 18 -4.55 26.83 -7.77
N ALA A 19 -5.41 26.97 -8.78
CA ALA A 19 -6.34 25.92 -9.19
C ALA A 19 -5.62 24.74 -9.86
N ARG A 20 -4.59 25.00 -10.68
CA ARG A 20 -3.76 23.95 -11.28
C ARG A 20 -2.90 23.19 -10.27
N THR A 21 -2.44 23.85 -9.21
CA THR A 21 -1.67 23.20 -8.14
C THR A 21 -2.54 22.43 -7.15
N LYS A 22 -3.87 22.61 -7.18
CA LYS A 22 -4.83 21.87 -6.35
C LYS A 22 -5.60 20.76 -7.08
N ALA A 23 -5.38 20.58 -8.38
CA ALA A 23 -5.83 19.40 -9.09
C ALA A 23 -4.77 18.30 -8.97
N ILE A 24 -4.48 17.88 -7.73
CA ILE A 24 -4.09 16.50 -7.51
C ILE A 24 -5.41 15.77 -7.68
N ASP A 25 -5.61 15.14 -8.83
CA ASP A 25 -6.74 14.23 -9.03
C ASP A 25 -6.64 13.20 -7.90
N CYS A 26 -7.53 13.28 -6.91
CA CYS A 26 -7.62 12.25 -5.88
C CYS A 26 -7.79 10.91 -6.60
N VAL A 27 -6.94 9.94 -6.27
CA VAL A 27 -7.04 8.59 -6.80
C VAL A 27 -8.30 7.98 -6.18
N ASP A 28 -9.37 7.94 -6.99
CA ASP A 28 -10.64 7.30 -6.65
C ASP A 28 -10.55 5.85 -7.13
N LEU A 29 -10.22 4.95 -6.20
CA LEU A 29 -10.25 3.52 -6.42
C LEU A 29 -11.68 3.07 -6.15
N ARG A 30 -12.50 2.98 -7.20
CA ARG A 30 -13.79 2.29 -7.09
C ARG A 30 -13.52 0.82 -6.88
N LEU A 31 -14.08 0.28 -5.81
CA LEU A 31 -13.99 -1.12 -5.42
C LEU A 31 -15.44 -1.61 -5.36
N ASP A 32 -15.81 -2.48 -6.27
CA ASP A 32 -17.07 -3.21 -6.24
C ASP A 32 -16.67 -4.68 -6.08
N ASP A 33 -16.95 -5.30 -4.92
CA ASP A 33 -16.55 -6.67 -4.58
C ASP A 33 -15.02 -6.92 -4.67
N GLU A 34 -14.22 -5.92 -4.26
CA GLU A 34 -12.75 -5.95 -4.30
C GLU A 34 -12.13 -5.22 -3.11
N ILE A 35 -10.86 -5.51 -2.81
CA ILE A 35 -10.02 -4.66 -1.94
C ILE A 35 -8.88 -4.03 -2.74
N GLY A 36 -8.45 -2.83 -2.32
CA GLY A 36 -7.31 -2.13 -2.88
C GLY A 36 -6.15 -2.07 -1.90
N VAL A 37 -5.04 -2.75 -2.18
CA VAL A 37 -3.81 -2.65 -1.39
C VAL A 37 -2.85 -1.65 -2.03
N VAL A 38 -2.66 -0.53 -1.37
CA VAL A 38 -1.85 0.60 -1.83
C VAL A 38 -0.55 0.67 -1.04
N PHE A 39 0.57 0.54 -1.74
CA PHE A 39 1.90 0.76 -1.16
C PHE A 39 2.24 2.24 -1.20
N ILE A 40 1.97 2.96 -0.10
CA ILE A 40 2.20 4.40 0.02
C ILE A 40 3.70 4.72 0.06
N ASN A 41 4.45 3.88 0.79
CA ASN A 41 5.90 3.81 0.83
C ASN A 41 6.32 2.44 1.42
N LYS A 42 7.59 2.32 1.82
CA LYS A 42 8.10 1.07 2.40
C LYS A 42 7.34 0.60 3.65
N SER A 43 6.92 1.52 4.53
CA SER A 43 6.39 1.17 5.85
C SER A 43 4.90 1.47 6.02
N LEU A 44 4.27 2.12 5.04
CA LEU A 44 2.86 2.48 5.05
C LEU A 44 2.13 1.79 3.90
N ILE A 45 1.12 1.01 4.27
CA ILE A 45 0.24 0.32 3.33
C ILE A 45 -1.18 0.74 3.66
N LEU A 46 -1.88 1.33 2.70
CA LEU A 46 -3.29 1.65 2.82
C LEU A 46 -4.08 0.52 2.15
N VAL A 47 -4.91 -0.17 2.93
CA VAL A 47 -5.84 -1.18 2.46
C VAL A 47 -7.21 -0.54 2.41
N LEU A 48 -7.77 -0.45 1.21
CA LEU A 48 -9.09 0.09 0.94
C LEU A 48 -10.06 -1.08 0.85
N GLY A 49 -11.06 -1.11 1.73
CA GLY A 49 -12.18 -2.04 1.69
C GLY A 49 -13.46 -1.36 1.21
N GLU A 50 -14.55 -2.12 1.12
CA GLU A 50 -15.87 -1.58 0.72
C GLU A 50 -16.43 -0.60 1.76
N GLU A 51 -16.38 -0.98 3.04
CA GLU A 51 -16.94 -0.18 4.14
C GLU A 51 -15.87 0.47 5.02
N GLU A 52 -14.87 -0.29 5.44
CA GLU A 52 -13.82 0.18 6.35
C GLU A 52 -12.45 0.17 5.66
N ASN A 53 -11.66 1.21 5.96
CA ASN A 53 -10.31 1.38 5.41
C ASN A 53 -9.28 1.17 6.50
N THR A 54 -8.11 0.63 6.15
CA THR A 54 -7.03 0.37 7.11
C THR A 54 -5.72 0.94 6.63
N LEU A 55 -5.12 1.82 7.42
CA LEU A 55 -3.72 2.17 7.30
C LEU A 55 -2.88 1.24 8.17
N LEU A 56 -2.18 0.29 7.54
CA LEU A 56 -1.22 -0.58 8.19
C LEU A 56 0.15 0.11 8.23
N THR A 57 0.70 0.26 9.44
CA THR A 57 1.94 0.99 9.68
C THR A 57 3.01 0.07 10.30
N LEU A 58 3.95 -0.33 9.44
CA LEU A 58 4.95 -1.37 9.72
C LEU A 58 6.09 -0.87 10.62
N ASP A 59 6.44 0.40 10.51
CA ASP A 59 7.44 1.07 11.35
C ASP A 59 7.10 2.55 11.49
N LYS A 60 7.83 3.28 12.33
CA LYS A 60 7.66 4.72 12.47
C LYS A 60 8.02 5.40 11.15
N GLU A 61 7.00 5.89 10.46
CA GLU A 61 7.19 6.61 9.21
C GLU A 61 7.30 8.13 9.42
N GLU A 62 8.09 8.79 8.58
CA GLU A 62 8.30 10.24 8.64
C GLU A 62 7.46 11.03 7.62
N ASP A 63 6.97 10.39 6.55
CA ASP A 63 6.19 11.05 5.50
C ASP A 63 4.88 10.30 5.18
N MET A 64 3.76 10.99 5.43
CA MET A 64 2.38 10.53 5.19
C MET A 64 1.67 11.38 4.13
N SER A 65 2.37 12.30 3.47
CA SER A 65 1.76 13.27 2.54
C SER A 65 0.98 12.62 1.40
N ASN A 66 1.42 11.44 0.95
CA ASN A 66 0.77 10.66 -0.09
C ASN A 66 -0.63 10.12 0.31
N LEU A 67 -0.95 10.00 1.60
CA LEU A 67 -2.29 9.55 2.04
C LEU A 67 -3.39 10.51 1.59
N SER A 68 -3.11 11.81 1.58
CA SER A 68 -4.06 12.85 1.14
C SER A 68 -4.50 12.74 -0.33
N LYS A 69 -3.86 11.85 -1.12
CA LYS A 69 -4.21 11.57 -2.51
C LYS A 69 -5.37 10.60 -2.63
N PHE A 70 -5.63 9.82 -1.61
CA PHE A 70 -6.67 8.82 -1.60
C PHE A 70 -7.90 9.39 -0.92
N LYS A 71 -9.07 9.04 -1.45
CA LYS A 71 -10.33 9.24 -0.74
C LYS A 71 -10.63 7.96 0.02
N TYR A 72 -10.79 8.10 1.31
CA TYR A 72 -11.21 7.04 2.21
C TYR A 72 -12.04 7.70 3.31
N ASP A 73 -13.09 7.01 3.73
CA ASP A 73 -13.85 7.33 4.93
C ASP A 73 -13.53 6.25 5.99
N ASP A 74 -13.85 6.48 7.27
CA ASP A 74 -13.73 5.47 8.34
C ASP A 74 -12.36 4.75 8.39
N LEU A 75 -11.27 5.54 8.43
CA LEU A 75 -9.91 5.03 8.47
C LEU A 75 -9.56 4.46 9.85
N ASN A 76 -9.29 3.15 9.90
CA ASN A 76 -8.66 2.48 11.01
C ASN A 76 -7.13 2.51 10.83
N VAL A 77 -6.38 2.66 11.93
CA VAL A 77 -4.92 2.67 11.92
C VAL A 77 -4.40 1.48 12.71
N LEU A 78 -3.74 0.54 12.01
CA LEU A 78 -3.12 -0.64 12.59
C LEU A 78 -1.61 -0.44 12.69
N MET A 79 -1.09 -0.42 13.91
CA MET A 79 0.34 -0.16 14.15
C MET A 79 1.02 -1.34 14.82
N LEU A 80 2.21 -1.72 14.35
CA LEU A 80 2.99 -2.78 15.03
C LEU A 80 3.56 -2.35 16.38
N LYS A 81 3.72 -1.03 16.57
CA LYS A 81 4.21 -0.40 17.81
C LYS A 81 3.55 0.95 17.96
N GLU A 82 3.42 1.43 19.19
CA GLU A 82 2.84 2.74 19.44
C GLU A 82 3.79 3.88 19.04
N TYR A 83 3.29 4.80 18.24
CA TYR A 83 3.87 6.11 17.99
C TYR A 83 2.78 7.13 17.70
N ASN A 84 3.16 8.40 17.67
CA ASN A 84 2.25 9.49 17.35
C ASN A 84 2.06 9.58 15.83
N ILE A 85 0.80 9.64 15.39
CA ILE A 85 0.42 9.81 14.00
C ILE A 85 -0.49 11.04 13.94
N ASP A 86 -0.21 11.93 12.99
CA ASP A 86 -0.93 13.19 12.79
C ASP A 86 -1.83 13.11 11.54
N ILE A 87 -2.84 12.23 11.63
CA ILE A 87 -3.90 12.07 10.61
C ILE A 87 -5.25 11.89 11.32
N ASP A 88 -6.34 12.10 10.59
CA ASP A 88 -7.68 11.77 11.07
C ASP A 88 -7.93 10.26 10.94
N TYR A 89 -8.50 9.65 11.98
CA TYR A 89 -8.80 8.22 12.05
C TYR A 89 -9.96 7.94 12.99
N ASP A 90 -10.71 6.87 12.73
CA ASP A 90 -11.77 6.39 13.61
C ASP A 90 -11.19 5.62 14.80
N LYS A 91 -10.39 4.59 14.50
CA LYS A 91 -9.74 3.76 15.52
C LYS A 91 -8.24 3.67 15.31
N LYS A 92 -7.52 3.62 16.43
CA LYS A 92 -6.07 3.35 16.47
C LYS A 92 -5.84 2.09 17.28
N ILE A 93 -5.26 1.07 16.65
CA ILE A 93 -5.10 -0.27 17.21
C ILE A 93 -3.62 -0.66 17.18
N ILE A 94 -3.12 -1.20 18.29
CA ILE A 94 -1.84 -1.89 18.30
C ILE A 94 -2.07 -3.30 17.81
N PHE A 95 -1.40 -3.69 16.73
CA PHE A 95 -1.65 -4.94 16.05
C PHE A 95 -0.85 -6.08 16.68
N ASP A 96 -1.41 -6.66 17.75
CA ASP A 96 -0.84 -7.76 18.54
C ASP A 96 -1.76 -8.99 18.66
N TYR A 97 -2.92 -8.98 18.00
CA TYR A 97 -3.86 -10.11 17.87
C TYR A 97 -4.54 -10.10 16.50
N ASP A 98 -5.11 -11.25 16.12
CA ASP A 98 -5.88 -11.42 14.88
C ASP A 98 -7.21 -10.65 14.98
N LEU A 99 -7.56 -9.87 13.96
CA LEU A 99 -8.71 -8.98 13.99
C LEU A 99 -9.34 -8.82 12.62
N ASP A 100 -10.65 -8.59 12.61
CA ASP A 100 -11.44 -8.30 11.41
C ASP A 100 -11.79 -6.81 11.38
N ILE A 101 -11.60 -6.17 10.22
CA ILE A 101 -12.06 -4.81 9.91
C ILE A 101 -12.79 -4.88 8.58
N GLY A 102 -14.08 -4.55 8.59
CA GLY A 102 -14.99 -4.92 7.49
C GLY A 102 -14.88 -6.42 7.16
N ASP A 103 -14.68 -6.71 5.87
CA ASP A 103 -14.53 -8.07 5.34
C ASP A 103 -13.07 -8.55 5.24
N ILE A 104 -12.14 -7.83 5.88
CA ILE A 104 -10.71 -8.12 5.80
C ILE A 104 -10.20 -8.63 7.15
N GLU A 105 -9.67 -9.85 7.15
CA GLU A 105 -8.97 -10.43 8.30
C GLU A 105 -7.50 -10.01 8.27
N TYR A 106 -7.03 -9.45 9.39
CA TYR A 106 -5.64 -9.15 9.64
C TYR A 106 -5.12 -10.08 10.71
N SER A 107 -4.11 -10.89 10.40
CA SER A 107 -3.45 -11.76 11.37
C SER A 107 -1.93 -11.63 11.33
N ARG A 108 -1.28 -12.00 12.43
CA ARG A 108 0.20 -11.95 12.52
C ARG A 108 0.74 -13.21 13.15
N ARG A 109 1.51 -13.99 12.37
CA ARG A 109 2.07 -15.27 12.82
C ARG A 109 3.48 -15.43 12.27
N ASP A 110 4.39 -15.91 13.11
CA ASP A 110 5.77 -16.25 12.72
C ASP A 110 6.52 -15.19 11.91
N GLY A 111 6.37 -13.90 12.24
CA GLY A 111 7.06 -12.82 11.50
C GLY A 111 6.45 -12.47 10.13
N VAL A 112 5.25 -12.96 9.86
CA VAL A 112 4.45 -12.62 8.68
C VAL A 112 3.14 -11.95 9.15
N ILE A 113 2.76 -10.89 8.46
CA ILE A 113 1.42 -10.29 8.56
C ILE A 113 0.62 -10.81 7.38
N TYR A 114 -0.60 -11.27 7.65
CA TYR A 114 -1.55 -11.73 6.64
C TYR A 114 -2.68 -10.71 6.57
N ILE A 115 -3.06 -10.37 5.34
CA ILE A 115 -4.22 -9.57 4.98
C ILE A 115 -5.04 -10.49 4.10
N THR A 116 -6.14 -11.01 4.62
CA THR A 116 -6.97 -12.00 3.96
C THR A 116 -8.32 -11.38 3.63
N TYR A 117 -8.72 -11.53 2.37
CA TYR A 117 -10.01 -11.12 1.86
C TYR A 117 -10.58 -12.28 1.07
N GLU A 118 -11.71 -12.81 1.54
CA GLU A 118 -12.31 -14.03 1.01
C GLU A 118 -11.30 -15.20 0.95
N ASP A 119 -11.16 -15.84 -0.22
CA ASP A 119 -10.19 -16.92 -0.44
C ASP A 119 -8.80 -16.42 -0.85
N THR A 120 -8.61 -15.09 -0.91
CA THR A 120 -7.35 -14.46 -1.33
C THR A 120 -6.55 -13.89 -0.17
N ASN A 121 -5.22 -13.96 -0.27
CA ASN A 121 -4.34 -13.40 0.75
C ASN A 121 -3.13 -12.63 0.20
N MET A 122 -2.82 -11.55 0.90
CA MET A 122 -1.57 -10.82 0.79
C MET A 122 -0.79 -10.95 2.09
N CYS A 123 0.49 -11.24 1.98
CA CYS A 123 1.38 -11.36 3.11
C CYS A 123 2.46 -10.30 3.09
N ILE A 124 2.82 -9.81 4.28
CA ILE A 124 3.96 -8.92 4.47
C ILE A 124 4.98 -9.67 5.33
N TYR A 125 6.12 -9.98 4.71
CA TYR A 125 7.23 -10.63 5.38
C TYR A 125 8.06 -9.61 6.16
N MET A 126 8.00 -9.71 7.49
CA MET A 126 8.65 -8.80 8.43
C MET A 126 10.03 -9.29 8.89
N GLY A 127 10.50 -10.44 8.40
CA GLY A 127 11.71 -11.12 8.87
C GLY A 127 11.41 -12.26 9.85
N ASP A 128 12.39 -13.15 10.04
CA ASP A 128 12.40 -14.26 11.01
C ASP A 128 11.46 -15.46 10.72
N SER A 129 10.72 -15.46 9.60
CA SER A 129 9.89 -16.59 9.17
C SER A 129 10.57 -17.52 8.17
N TYR A 130 10.12 -18.77 8.09
CA TYR A 130 10.51 -19.73 7.05
C TYR A 130 9.44 -19.97 5.99
N ASN A 131 8.21 -19.47 6.17
CA ASN A 131 7.12 -19.85 5.30
C ASN A 131 6.21 -18.71 4.86
N ILE A 132 6.29 -18.38 3.56
CA ILE A 132 5.31 -17.55 2.83
C ILE A 132 4.57 -18.39 1.77
N SER A 133 4.67 -19.72 1.82
CA SER A 133 4.19 -20.62 0.76
C SER A 133 2.70 -20.53 0.48
N ASP A 134 1.95 -20.00 1.45
CA ASP A 134 0.50 -20.01 1.46
C ASP A 134 -0.10 -18.69 0.97
N CYS A 135 0.74 -17.73 0.55
CA CYS A 135 0.35 -16.38 0.19
C CYS A 135 0.32 -16.20 -1.35
N GLN A 136 -0.73 -15.62 -1.93
CA GLN A 136 -0.75 -15.28 -3.37
C GLN A 136 0.12 -14.07 -3.67
N PHE A 137 0.01 -13.04 -2.84
CA PHE A 137 0.79 -11.82 -2.97
C PHE A 137 1.72 -11.67 -1.78
N VAL A 138 2.97 -11.30 -2.03
CA VAL A 138 3.97 -11.20 -0.96
C VAL A 138 4.74 -9.90 -1.05
N TYR A 139 4.70 -9.08 0.00
CA TYR A 139 5.56 -7.94 0.17
C TYR A 139 6.69 -8.22 1.15
N PHE A 140 7.93 -8.09 0.68
CA PHE A 140 9.13 -8.20 1.51
C PHE A 140 9.49 -6.83 2.10
N TYR A 141 9.05 -6.58 3.34
CA TYR A 141 9.49 -5.43 4.13
C TYR A 141 10.96 -5.59 4.55
N GLU A 142 11.34 -6.80 4.97
CA GLU A 142 12.72 -7.23 5.21
C GLU A 142 13.22 -8.16 4.11
N THR A 143 14.46 -7.99 3.66
CA THR A 143 15.02 -8.77 2.53
C THR A 143 16.04 -9.83 2.95
N LYS A 144 16.21 -10.03 4.26
CA LYS A 144 16.96 -11.17 4.80
C LYS A 144 16.11 -12.43 4.66
N VAL A 145 16.20 -13.02 3.48
CA VAL A 145 15.48 -14.22 3.07
C VAL A 145 16.41 -15.42 3.20
N ASN A 146 16.19 -16.25 4.23
CA ASN A 146 16.90 -17.51 4.40
C ASN A 146 15.88 -18.65 4.33
N ASN A 147 16.06 -19.58 3.38
CA ASN A 147 15.24 -20.79 3.22
C ASN A 147 13.74 -20.56 2.95
N ILE A 148 13.37 -19.43 2.33
CA ILE A 148 12.00 -19.24 1.88
C ILE A 148 11.82 -19.97 0.55
N LEU A 149 10.79 -20.81 0.48
CA LEU A 149 10.40 -21.52 -0.74
C LEU A 149 9.39 -20.67 -1.54
N VAL A 150 9.65 -20.50 -2.83
CA VAL A 150 8.71 -19.88 -3.74
C VAL A 150 7.73 -20.93 -4.27
N ASN A 151 6.43 -20.67 -4.14
CA ASN A 151 5.36 -21.57 -4.57
C ASN A 151 4.80 -21.13 -5.92
N ASP A 152 4.29 -22.09 -6.71
CA ASP A 152 3.65 -21.83 -8.01
C ASP A 152 2.28 -21.12 -7.87
N TYR A 153 1.73 -21.05 -6.65
CA TYR A 153 0.49 -20.31 -6.34
C TYR A 153 0.74 -18.81 -6.06
N GLN A 154 2.00 -18.40 -5.89
CA GLN A 154 2.34 -16.98 -5.75
C GLN A 154 2.21 -16.29 -7.10
N GLU A 155 1.48 -15.18 -7.13
CA GLU A 155 1.27 -14.39 -8.35
C GLU A 155 2.31 -13.28 -8.44
N ILE A 156 2.42 -12.44 -7.39
CA ILE A 156 3.35 -11.30 -7.37
C ILE A 156 4.13 -11.22 -6.06
N ILE A 157 5.43 -11.00 -6.20
CA ILE A 157 6.35 -10.64 -5.13
C ILE A 157 6.75 -9.18 -5.26
N PHE A 158 6.46 -8.40 -4.22
CA PHE A 158 6.82 -7.00 -4.07
C PHE A 158 8.05 -6.85 -3.17
N HIS A 159 8.95 -5.94 -3.51
CA HIS A 159 10.00 -5.49 -2.60
C HIS A 159 10.34 -4.03 -2.84
N HIS A 160 10.88 -3.36 -1.82
CA HIS A 160 11.29 -1.97 -1.97
C HIS A 160 12.55 -1.84 -2.84
N TYR A 161 12.62 -0.89 -3.77
CA TYR A 161 13.74 -0.77 -4.73
C TYR A 161 15.12 -0.58 -4.07
N ARG A 162 15.19 0.09 -2.91
CA ARG A 162 16.44 0.26 -2.16
C ARG A 162 16.89 -0.99 -1.40
N ASN A 163 15.97 -1.94 -1.21
CA ASN A 163 16.22 -3.19 -0.51
C ASN A 163 15.96 -4.32 -1.51
N ALA A 164 16.99 -4.68 -2.28
CA ALA A 164 16.88 -5.76 -3.23
C ALA A 164 16.77 -7.12 -2.50
N LEU A 165 15.95 -8.00 -3.07
CA LEU A 165 15.95 -9.41 -2.69
C LEU A 165 17.24 -10.11 -3.19
N PRO A 166 17.69 -11.18 -2.53
CA PRO A 166 18.83 -11.96 -3.01
C PRO A 166 18.60 -12.49 -4.43
N ASN A 167 19.62 -12.43 -5.29
CA ASN A 167 19.51 -12.93 -6.68
C ASN A 167 19.07 -14.39 -6.75
N SER A 168 19.53 -15.23 -5.83
CA SER A 168 19.13 -16.64 -5.77
C SER A 168 17.61 -16.82 -5.56
N PHE A 169 17.00 -15.93 -4.79
CA PHE A 169 15.56 -15.93 -4.56
C PHE A 169 14.81 -15.45 -5.81
N LEU A 170 15.28 -14.37 -6.44
CA LEU A 170 14.71 -13.88 -7.70
C LEU A 170 14.78 -14.95 -8.80
N GLU A 171 15.92 -15.65 -8.93
CA GLU A 171 16.06 -16.79 -9.86
C GLU A 171 15.06 -17.92 -9.59
N GLU A 172 14.70 -18.16 -8.33
CA GLU A 172 13.67 -19.13 -7.96
C GLU A 172 12.29 -18.64 -8.38
N ALA A 173 11.95 -17.39 -8.08
CA ALA A 173 10.70 -16.76 -8.53
C ALA A 173 10.53 -16.82 -10.05
N TYR A 174 11.56 -16.47 -10.81
CA TYR A 174 11.52 -16.55 -12.27
C TYR A 174 11.32 -17.98 -12.80
N LYS A 175 11.91 -19.00 -12.14
CA LYS A 175 11.68 -20.41 -12.51
C LYS A 175 10.24 -20.86 -12.26
N LYS A 176 9.61 -20.26 -11.26
CA LYS A 176 8.24 -20.50 -10.83
C LYS A 176 7.20 -19.64 -11.55
N LEU A 177 7.65 -18.79 -12.48
CA LEU A 177 6.81 -17.83 -13.22
C LEU A 177 6.08 -16.83 -12.31
N VAL A 178 6.65 -16.55 -11.13
CA VAL A 178 6.13 -15.55 -10.20
C VAL A 178 6.66 -14.18 -10.60
N ASP A 179 5.78 -13.20 -10.75
CA ASP A 179 6.17 -11.85 -11.09
C ASP A 179 6.85 -11.16 -9.91
N THR A 180 7.83 -10.32 -10.21
CA THR A 180 8.58 -9.57 -9.20
C THR A 180 8.51 -8.08 -9.51
N TYR A 181 8.07 -7.29 -8.53
CA TYR A 181 7.87 -5.85 -8.69
C TYR A 181 8.59 -5.04 -7.61
N GLN A 182 9.16 -3.90 -8.03
CA GLN A 182 9.90 -2.99 -7.17
C GLN A 182 9.03 -1.80 -6.80
N ILE A 183 8.64 -1.71 -5.53
CA ILE A 183 7.97 -0.52 -4.99
C ILE A 183 8.98 0.62 -4.92
N ARG A 184 8.60 1.79 -5.45
CA ARG A 184 9.44 2.99 -5.50
C ARG A 184 8.78 4.17 -4.77
N ASP A 185 9.60 5.06 -4.22
CA ASP A 185 9.12 6.25 -3.50
C ASP A 185 8.43 7.27 -4.42
N ASP A 186 8.80 7.26 -5.71
CA ASP A 186 8.29 8.15 -6.76
C ASP A 186 7.09 7.56 -7.52
N GLU A 187 6.49 6.49 -7.00
CA GLU A 187 5.34 5.80 -7.61
C GLU A 187 4.31 5.43 -6.53
N LEU A 188 3.05 5.29 -6.93
CA LEU A 188 1.99 4.68 -6.15
C LEU A 188 1.68 3.33 -6.81
N ALA A 189 2.03 2.25 -6.12
CA ALA A 189 1.73 0.89 -6.55
C ALA A 189 0.45 0.42 -5.85
N ILE A 190 -0.50 -0.07 -6.64
CA ILE A 190 -1.86 -0.42 -6.20
C ILE A 190 -2.16 -1.82 -6.73
N LEU A 191 -2.45 -2.73 -5.81
CA LEU A 191 -2.92 -4.07 -6.11
C LEU A 191 -4.42 -4.12 -5.78
N LYS A 192 -5.27 -4.27 -6.80
CA LYS A 192 -6.70 -4.55 -6.64
C LYS A 192 -6.89 -6.06 -6.63
N ILE A 193 -7.65 -6.55 -5.66
CA ILE A 193 -7.87 -7.98 -5.43
C ILE A 193 -9.37 -8.22 -5.38
N GLY A 194 -9.88 -9.06 -6.27
CA GLY A 194 -11.24 -9.61 -6.21
C GLY A 194 -11.23 -11.11 -5.89
N GLU A 195 -12.41 -11.73 -5.94
CA GLU A 195 -12.60 -13.17 -5.68
C GLU A 195 -11.85 -14.05 -6.70
N GLU A 196 -11.90 -13.69 -7.98
CA GLU A 196 -11.38 -14.52 -9.08
C GLU A 196 -10.18 -13.91 -9.83
N ASP A 197 -9.91 -12.61 -9.68
CA ASP A 197 -8.87 -11.90 -10.41
C ASP A 197 -8.15 -10.82 -9.59
N TYR A 198 -7.08 -10.28 -10.18
CA TYR A 198 -6.34 -9.16 -9.63
C TYR A 198 -5.91 -8.21 -10.73
N ASP A 199 -5.81 -6.94 -10.38
CA ASP A 199 -5.25 -5.88 -11.23
C ASP A 199 -4.10 -5.19 -10.50
N PHE A 200 -2.98 -5.01 -11.20
CA PHE A 200 -1.84 -4.27 -10.67
C PHE A 200 -1.59 -2.97 -11.43
N ILE A 201 -1.68 -1.85 -10.73
CA ILE A 201 -1.66 -0.49 -11.28
C ILE A 201 -0.50 0.29 -10.65
N VAL A 202 0.25 1.00 -11.49
CA VAL A 202 1.34 1.88 -11.05
C VAL A 202 1.09 3.29 -11.56
N ILE A 203 1.10 4.26 -10.66
CA ILE A 203 0.88 5.67 -10.96
C ILE A 203 2.12 6.45 -10.56
N GLY A 204 2.73 7.20 -11.48
CA GLY A 204 3.87 8.06 -11.18
C GLY A 204 3.49 9.18 -10.20
N ASN A 205 4.30 9.36 -9.17
CA ASN A 205 4.12 10.35 -8.13
C ASN A 205 4.88 11.64 -8.49
N ASN A 206 4.28 12.49 -9.34
CA ASN A 206 4.83 13.78 -9.78
C ASN A 206 4.46 14.95 -8.86
#